data_AF-A0AAW1NXK1-F1
#
_entry.id   AF-A0AAW1NXK1-F1
#
_cell.length_a   1.000
_cell.length_b   1.000
_cell.length_c   1.000
_cell.angle_alpha   90.00
_cell.angle_beta   90.00
_cell.angle_gamma   90.00
#
_symmetry.space_group_name_H-M   'P 1'
#
loop_
_entity.id
_entity.type
_entity.pdbx_description
1 polymer ?
#
loop_
_entity_poly.entity_id
_entity_poly.type
_entity_poly.pdbx_seq_one_letter_code
_entity_poly.pdbx_strand_id
1 'polypeptide(L)'
;MAGTLRRLVLQPGTSGQLLRSCNGPTQQQLRFAGDLPVKPNKYVEDWATFRENVEYTYRWDRKTWTRLGLWLFGFPYAVYCISVSEFNKSDKKYGREPRDFMGSVKKH
;
A
#
# COMPACT_ATOMS: atom_id res chain seq x y z
N MET A 1 -69.69 13.81 56.80
CA MET A 1 -68.49 14.65 57.01
C MET A 1 -67.41 13.78 57.66
N ALA A 2 -66.60 13.11 56.85
CA ALA A 2 -65.42 12.36 57.32
C ALA A 2 -64.37 12.47 56.21
N GLY A 3 -63.33 13.27 56.46
CA GLY A 3 -62.31 13.65 55.49
C GLY A 3 -61.25 12.58 55.30
N THR A 4 -61.01 12.23 54.04
CA THR A 4 -59.91 11.36 53.60
C THR A 4 -58.59 12.14 53.58
N LEU A 5 -57.69 11.86 54.51
CA LEU A 5 -56.33 12.42 54.51
C LEU A 5 -55.46 11.68 53.47
N ARG A 6 -55.21 12.31 52.31
CA ARG A 6 -54.20 11.88 51.34
C ARG A 6 -52.81 12.26 51.83
N ARG A 7 -52.00 11.26 52.15
CA ARG A 7 -50.56 11.39 52.40
C ARG A 7 -49.84 11.68 51.08
N LEU A 8 -49.40 12.92 50.88
CA LEU A 8 -48.50 13.32 49.78
C LEU A 8 -47.10 12.75 50.06
N VAL A 9 -46.72 11.70 49.33
CA VAL A 9 -45.32 11.26 49.22
C VAL A 9 -44.66 12.13 48.16
N LEU A 10 -43.67 12.92 48.57
CA LEU A 10 -42.80 13.71 47.72
C LEU A 10 -41.98 12.78 46.80
N GLN A 11 -42.08 12.96 45.49
CA GLN A 11 -41.17 12.35 44.51
C GLN A 11 -39.83 13.12 44.52
N PRO A 12 -38.68 12.47 44.74
CA PRO A 12 -37.40 13.08 44.41
C PRO A 12 -37.20 13.02 42.89
N GLY A 13 -37.17 14.20 42.27
CA GLY A 13 -36.74 14.36 40.89
C GLY A 13 -35.26 14.03 40.75
N THR A 14 -34.94 13.06 39.91
CA THR A 14 -33.61 12.89 39.33
C THR A 14 -33.76 12.77 37.82
N SER A 15 -33.57 13.90 37.16
CA SER A 15 -33.44 14.08 35.73
C SER A 15 -32.23 13.29 35.21
N GLY A 16 -32.44 12.02 34.89
CA GLY A 16 -31.48 11.19 34.16
C GLY A 16 -31.62 11.39 32.65
N GLN A 17 -31.56 12.62 32.14
CA GLN A 17 -31.29 12.82 30.72
C GLN A 17 -29.79 12.56 30.50
N LEU A 18 -29.45 11.33 30.10
CA LEU A 18 -28.16 11.05 29.50
C LEU A 18 -28.12 11.79 28.16
N LEU A 19 -27.59 13.00 28.18
CA LEU A 19 -27.24 13.77 27.00
C LEU A 19 -26.32 12.91 26.13
N ARG A 20 -26.83 12.54 24.96
CA ARG A 20 -26.06 11.94 23.88
C ARG A 20 -24.96 12.94 23.50
N SER A 21 -23.76 12.73 24.00
CA SER A 21 -22.56 13.46 23.56
C SER A 21 -22.27 13.03 22.11
N CYS A 22 -22.90 13.70 21.15
CA CYS A 22 -22.55 13.64 19.74
C CYS A 22 -21.60 14.79 19.42
N ASN A 23 -20.45 14.81 20.09
CA ASN A 23 -19.30 15.61 19.68
C ASN A 23 -18.18 14.64 19.33
N GLY A 24 -18.11 14.24 18.07
CA GLY A 24 -16.90 13.63 17.54
C GLY A 24 -15.77 14.65 17.66
N PRO A 25 -14.57 14.28 18.12
CA PRO A 25 -13.48 15.23 18.20
C PRO A 25 -13.04 15.59 16.78
N THR A 26 -13.37 16.79 16.32
CA THR A 26 -12.59 17.46 15.29
C THR A 26 -11.22 17.75 15.90
N GLN A 27 -10.30 16.80 15.76
CA GLN A 27 -8.89 16.95 16.10
C GLN A 27 -8.31 18.09 15.23
N GLN A 28 -8.31 19.31 15.77
CA GLN A 28 -7.58 20.42 15.18
C GLN A 28 -6.09 20.11 15.34
N GLN A 29 -5.45 19.65 14.27
CA GLN A 29 -4.03 19.37 14.23
C GLN A 29 -3.25 20.65 14.54
N LEU A 30 -2.41 20.61 15.57
CA LEU A 30 -1.45 21.67 15.88
C LEU A 30 -0.44 21.77 14.73
N ARG A 31 -0.48 22.87 13.97
CA ARG A 31 0.37 23.14 12.81
C ARG A 31 1.65 23.87 13.27
N PHE A 32 2.82 23.30 12.99
CA PHE A 32 4.10 24.00 13.15
C PHE A 32 4.53 24.65 11.82
N ALA A 33 5.32 25.72 11.91
CA ALA A 33 5.59 26.71 10.86
C ALA A 33 5.81 26.12 9.44
N GLY A 34 5.00 26.59 8.49
CA GLY A 34 4.82 26.00 7.15
C GLY A 34 3.35 25.69 6.79
N ASP A 35 2.40 26.27 7.55
CA ASP A 35 0.95 26.04 7.54
C ASP A 35 0.24 26.58 6.28
N LEU A 36 0.54 25.99 5.11
CA LEU A 36 -0.40 26.06 3.99
C LEU A 36 -1.62 25.19 4.34
N PRO A 37 -2.86 25.63 4.02
CA PRO A 37 -4.07 24.88 4.35
C PRO A 37 -4.17 23.60 3.52
N VAL A 38 -3.43 22.56 3.90
CA VAL A 38 -3.53 21.23 3.31
C VAL A 38 -4.68 20.51 4.02
N LYS A 39 -5.67 20.10 3.23
CA LYS A 39 -6.77 19.27 3.72
C LYS A 39 -6.25 17.83 3.86
N PRO A 40 -6.13 17.28 5.09
CA PRO A 40 -5.66 15.91 5.25
C PRO A 40 -6.67 14.94 4.63
N ASN A 41 -6.20 14.03 3.79
CA ASN A 41 -7.01 12.96 3.23
C ASN A 41 -6.54 11.63 3.82
N LYS A 42 -7.36 11.05 4.70
CA LYS A 42 -7.06 9.78 5.38
C LYS A 42 -6.52 8.71 4.41
N TYR A 43 -7.14 8.56 3.24
CA TYR A 43 -6.74 7.53 2.27
C TYR A 43 -5.34 7.78 1.69
N VAL A 44 -4.95 9.04 1.53
CA VAL A 44 -3.64 9.43 1.01
C VAL A 44 -2.58 9.24 2.09
N GLU A 45 -2.86 9.66 3.32
CA GLU A 45 -1.94 9.48 4.45
C GLU A 45 -1.73 8.00 4.77
N ASP A 46 -2.81 7.19 4.78
CA ASP A 46 -2.71 5.74 5.02
C ASP A 46 -1.91 5.05 3.88
N TRP A 47 -2.12 5.47 2.63
CA TRP A 47 -1.36 4.94 1.49
C TRP A 47 0.12 5.34 1.53
N ALA A 48 0.43 6.60 1.85
CA ALA A 48 1.81 7.07 2.01
C ALA A 48 2.51 6.31 3.14
N THR A 49 1.85 6.22 4.30
CA THR A 49 2.32 5.49 5.48
C THR A 49 2.60 4.01 5.16
N PHE A 50 1.73 3.34 4.40
CA PHE A 50 1.93 1.94 4.03
C PHE A 50 3.18 1.74 3.16
N ARG A 51 3.49 2.68 2.26
CA ARG A 51 4.68 2.57 1.40
C ARG A 51 5.97 2.82 2.16
N GLU A 52 5.97 3.81 3.05
CA GLU A 52 7.13 4.09 3.92
C GLU A 52 7.43 2.89 4.83
N ASN A 53 6.39 2.17 5.25
CA ASN A 53 6.49 1.03 6.17
C ASN A 53 6.39 -0.35 5.48
N VAL A 54 6.70 -0.42 4.18
CA VAL A 54 6.58 -1.67 3.41
C VAL A 54 7.44 -2.80 3.99
N GLU A 55 8.54 -2.46 4.65
CA GLU A 55 9.49 -3.40 5.26
C GLU A 55 8.85 -4.30 6.32
N TYR A 56 7.91 -3.76 7.12
CA TYR A 56 7.22 -4.53 8.16
C TYR A 56 6.19 -5.52 7.61
N THR A 57 5.68 -5.26 6.40
CA THR A 57 4.63 -6.09 5.78
C THR A 57 5.20 -7.07 4.76
N TYR A 58 6.47 -6.91 4.38
CA TYR A 58 7.12 -7.74 3.39
C TYR A 58 7.35 -9.17 3.92
N ARG A 59 7.01 -10.16 3.07
CA ARG A 59 7.18 -11.58 3.39
C ARG A 59 7.80 -12.33 2.22
N TRP A 60 8.70 -13.25 2.56
CA TRP A 60 9.31 -14.19 1.62
C TRP A 60 8.35 -15.33 1.28
N ASP A 61 7.34 -15.03 0.48
CA ASP A 61 6.39 -16.02 -0.02
C ASP A 61 6.81 -16.58 -1.38
N ARG A 62 6.25 -17.73 -1.75
CA ARG A 62 6.44 -18.32 -3.09
C ARG A 62 6.11 -17.32 -4.20
N LYS A 63 5.05 -16.52 -4.02
CA LYS A 63 4.65 -15.46 -4.97
C LYS A 63 5.75 -14.40 -5.14
N THR A 64 6.37 -13.97 -4.05
CA THR A 64 7.44 -12.97 -4.05
C THR A 64 8.68 -13.53 -4.73
N TRP A 65 9.08 -14.76 -4.40
CA TRP A 65 10.17 -15.47 -5.07
C TRP A 65 9.93 -15.65 -6.57
N THR A 66 8.72 -16.01 -7.00
CA THR A 66 8.38 -16.11 -8.42
C THR A 66 8.52 -14.77 -9.15
N ARG A 67 8.04 -13.68 -8.54
CA ARG A 67 8.18 -12.33 -9.13
C ARG A 67 9.64 -11.92 -9.23
N LEU A 68 10.42 -12.15 -8.17
CA LEU A 68 11.85 -11.86 -8.19
C LEU A 68 12.57 -12.69 -9.25
N GLY A 69 12.31 -14.00 -9.34
CA GLY A 69 12.91 -14.86 -10.35
C GLY A 69 12.57 -14.41 -11.78
N LEU A 70 11.31 -14.07 -12.03
CA LEU A 70 10.86 -13.61 -13.34
C LEU A 70 11.54 -12.30 -13.75
N TRP A 71 11.62 -11.32 -12.86
CA TRP A 71 12.14 -10.00 -13.20
C TRP A 71 13.67 -9.90 -13.13
N LEU A 72 14.30 -10.59 -12.17
CA LEU A 72 15.77 -10.58 -12.03
C LEU A 72 16.47 -11.51 -13.00
N PHE A 73 15.86 -12.64 -13.38
CA PHE A 73 16.50 -13.62 -14.26
C PHE A 73 15.74 -13.82 -15.55
N GLY A 74 14.42 -14.02 -15.48
CA GLY A 74 13.59 -14.29 -16.65
C GLY A 74 13.66 -13.18 -17.70
N PHE A 75 13.42 -11.93 -17.30
CA PHE A 75 13.46 -10.77 -18.18
C PHE A 75 14.83 -10.54 -18.84
N PRO A 76 15.96 -10.42 -18.10
CA PRO A 76 17.25 -10.21 -18.73
C PRO A 76 17.69 -11.39 -19.60
N TYR A 77 17.36 -12.63 -19.22
CA TYR A 77 17.64 -13.80 -20.04
C TYR A 77 16.89 -13.75 -21.38
N ALA A 78 15.59 -13.40 -21.34
CA ALA A 78 14.80 -13.24 -22.56
C ALA A 78 15.37 -12.14 -23.49
N VAL A 79 15.74 -10.99 -22.93
CA VAL A 79 16.38 -9.89 -23.67
C VAL A 79 17.69 -10.35 -24.31
N TYR A 80 18.51 -11.11 -23.57
CA TYR A 80 19.75 -11.67 -24.09
C TYR A 80 19.50 -12.61 -25.28
N CYS A 81 18.58 -13.57 -25.14
CA CYS A 81 18.25 -14.51 -26.21
C CYS A 81 17.75 -13.81 -27.48
N ILE A 82 16.89 -12.80 -27.33
CA ILE A 82 16.40 -12.01 -28.46
C ILE A 82 17.55 -11.26 -29.12
N SER A 83 18.40 -10.59 -28.34
CA SER A 83 19.53 -9.81 -28.84
C SER A 83 20.52 -10.68 -29.61
N VAL A 84 20.90 -11.83 -29.06
CA VAL A 84 21.80 -12.80 -29.72
C VAL A 84 21.18 -13.33 -31.01
N SER A 85 19.87 -13.63 -31.02
CA SER A 85 19.15 -14.06 -32.23
C SER A 85 19.23 -13.01 -33.33
N GLU A 86 18.99 -11.74 -32.99
CA GLU A 86 19.06 -10.63 -33.96
C GLU A 86 20.48 -10.38 -34.48
N PHE A 87 21.50 -10.47 -33.63
CA PHE A 87 22.90 -10.37 -34.07
C PHE A 87 23.27 -11.51 -35.01
N ASN A 88 22.90 -12.74 -34.68
CA ASN A 88 23.16 -13.90 -35.53
C ASN A 88 22.47 -13.79 -36.89
N LYS A 89 21.22 -13.30 -36.94
CA LYS A 89 20.52 -13.05 -38.22
C LYS A 89 21.21 -11.97 -39.04
N SER A 90 21.65 -10.89 -38.39
CA SER A 90 22.35 -9.79 -39.03
C SER A 90 23.69 -10.23 -39.60
N ASP A 91 24.51 -10.93 -38.81
CA ASP A 91 25.82 -11.41 -39.25
C ASP A 91 25.69 -12.40 -40.43
N LYS A 92 24.68 -13.30 -40.41
CA LYS A 92 24.34 -14.15 -41.56
C LYS A 92 23.98 -13.35 -42.81
N LYS A 93 23.17 -12.28 -42.66
CA LYS A 93 22.75 -11.43 -43.79
C LYS A 93 23.93 -10.72 -44.45
N TYR A 94 24.92 -10.30 -43.66
CA TYR A 94 26.11 -9.59 -44.15
C TYR A 94 27.32 -10.51 -44.43
N GLY A 95 27.15 -11.83 -44.36
CA GLY A 95 28.22 -12.81 -44.61
C GLY A 95 29.37 -12.74 -43.60
N ARG A 96 29.12 -12.23 -42.39
CA ARG A 96 30.12 -12.14 -41.32
C ARG A 96 30.18 -13.43 -40.53
N GLU A 97 31.35 -13.71 -39.95
CA GLU A 97 31.48 -14.85 -39.05
C GLU A 97 30.64 -14.63 -37.78
N PRO A 98 29.87 -15.63 -37.31
CA PRO A 98 29.09 -15.52 -36.08
C PRO A 98 29.99 -15.23 -34.89
N ARG A 99 29.55 -14.30 -34.04
CA ARG A 99 30.26 -13.92 -32.82
C ARG A 99 30.06 -14.97 -31.73
N ASP A 100 31.05 -15.12 -30.86
CA ASP A 100 30.96 -16.01 -29.70
C ASP A 100 30.12 -15.37 -28.60
N PHE A 101 28.85 -15.78 -28.54
CA PHE A 101 27.92 -15.45 -27.46
C PHE A 101 27.85 -16.60 -26.45
N MET A 102 27.45 -16.33 -25.22
CA MET A 102 27.14 -17.40 -24.25
C MET A 102 26.10 -18.37 -24.83
N GLY A 103 26.50 -19.63 -24.98
CA GLY A 103 25.71 -20.70 -25.63
C GLY A 103 25.98 -20.88 -27.13
N SER A 104 26.90 -20.13 -27.73
CA SER A 104 27.30 -20.33 -29.13
C SER A 104 28.17 -21.57 -29.30
N VAL A 105 28.09 -22.22 -30.46
CA VAL A 105 28.95 -23.35 -30.80
C VAL A 105 30.33 -22.81 -31.14
N LYS A 106 31.33 -23.12 -30.30
CA LYS A 106 32.71 -22.75 -30.54
C LYS A 106 33.28 -23.58 -31.70
N LYS A 107 33.90 -22.90 -32.65
CA LYS A 107 34.69 -23.57 -33.69
C LYS A 107 36.05 -23.91 -33.09
N HIS A 108 36.39 -25.20 -33.07
CA HIS A 108 37.72 -25.70 -32.74
C HIS A 108 38.57 -25.81 -34.00
#